data_AF-A0AAW0UPV8-F1
#
_entry.id   AF-A0AAW0UPV8-F1
#
_cell.length_a   1.000
_cell.length_b   1.000
_cell.length_c   1.000
_cell.angle_alpha   90.00
_cell.angle_beta   90.00
_cell.angle_gamma   90.00
#
_symmetry.space_group_name_H-M   'P 1'
#
loop_
_entity.id
_entity.type
_entity.pdbx_description
1 polymer ?
#
loop_
_entity_poly.entity_id
_entity_poly.type
_entity_poly.pdbx_seq_one_letter_code
_entity_poly.pdbx_strand_id
1 'polypeptide(L)' 'MALNLVAKVHPVVFFTIVDSYERRNPEAHRVIGTLLGTVGVEKGTIEITNCFCVPHNESKEEVAVELDFAKGYV' A
#
# COMPACT_ATOMS: atom_id res chain seq x y z
N MET A 1 19.43 -7.77 13.21
CA MET A 1 18.40 -8.04 14.23
C MET A 1 17.05 -7.90 13.56
N ALA A 2 16.29 -8.98 13.41
CA ALA A 2 14.90 -8.87 12.99
C ALA A 2 14.12 -8.31 14.18
N LEU A 3 13.50 -7.14 14.02
CA LEU A 3 12.51 -6.65 14.96
C LEU A 3 11.34 -7.64 14.87
N ASN A 4 10.99 -8.31 15.99
CA ASN A 4 9.81 -9.17 16.07
C ASN A 4 8.55 -8.30 15.98
N LEU A 5 8.21 -7.89 14.76
CA LEU A 5 7.08 -7.03 14.43
C LEU A 5 5.90 -7.89 13.95
N VAL A 6 4.74 -7.70 14.57
CA VAL A 6 3.47 -8.29 14.12
C VAL A 6 2.68 -7.22 13.39
N ALA A 7 2.35 -7.45 12.11
CA ALA A 7 1.46 -6.59 11.35
C ALA A 7 0.01 -7.07 11.48
N LYS A 8 -0.86 -6.21 12.00
CA LYS A 8 -2.30 -6.40 12.04
C LYS A 8 -2.93 -5.56 10.94
N VAL A 9 -3.67 -6.19 10.05
CA VAL A 9 -4.28 -5.53 8.89
C VAL A 9 -5.79 -5.52 9.06
N HIS A 10 -6.41 -4.34 8.99
CA HIS A 10 -7.86 -4.23 8.96
C HIS A 10 -8.42 -4.80 7.65
N PRO A 11 -9.56 -5.53 7.67
CA PRO A 11 -10.15 -6.13 6.47
C PRO A 11 -10.39 -5.14 5.32
N VAL A 12 -10.71 -3.89 5.64
CA VAL A 12 -10.92 -2.82 4.64
C VAL A 12 -9.72 -2.65 3.70
N VAL A 13 -8.50 -2.85 4.21
CA VAL A 13 -7.26 -2.72 3.42
C VAL A 13 -7.22 -3.77 2.32
N PHE A 14 -7.57 -5.03 2.63
CA PHE A 14 -7.64 -6.08 1.63
C PHE A 14 -8.70 -5.80 0.57
N PHE A 15 -9.88 -5.33 0.98
CA PHE A 15 -10.93 -4.96 0.04
C PHE A 15 -10.53 -3.81 -0.87
N THR A 16 -9.84 -2.79 -0.35
CA THR A 16 -9.35 -1.67 -1.16
C THR A 16 -8.27 -2.11 -2.15
N ILE A 17 -7.36 -3.00 -1.75
CA ILE A 17 -6.33 -3.56 -2.66
C ILE A 17 -6.99 -4.36 -3.79
N VAL A 18 -7.95 -5.22 -3.46
CA VAL A 18 -8.67 -6.03 -4.46
C VAL A 18 -9.50 -5.14 -5.39
N ASP A 19 -10.27 -4.18 -4.86
CA ASP A 19 -11.05 -3.24 -5.67
C ASP A 19 -10.16 -2.45 -6.63
N SER A 20 -8.99 -2.02 -6.17
CA SER A 20 -8.03 -1.31 -7.01
C SER A 20 -7.40 -2.21 -8.07
N TYR A 21 -7.12 -3.48 -7.74
CA TYR A 21 -6.65 -4.46 -8.70
C TYR A 21 -7.68 -4.71 -9.80
N GLU A 22 -8.94 -4.90 -9.46
CA GLU A 22 -10.01 -5.13 -10.44
C GLU A 22 -10.26 -3.93 -11.36
N ARG A 23 -9.99 -2.70 -10.89
CA ARG A 23 -10.17 -1.45 -11.66
C ARG A 23 -8.94 -0.99 -12.43
N ARG A 24 -7.80 -1.66 -12.28
CA ARG A 24 -6.55 -1.26 -12.95
C ARG A 24 -6.65 -1.37 -14.47
N ASN A 25 -5.72 -0.74 -15.19
CA ASN A 25 -5.61 -0.95 -16.64
C ASN A 25 -5.42 -2.46 -16.93
N PRO A 26 -6.20 -3.09 -17.82
CA PRO A 26 -6.04 -4.51 -18.17
C PRO A 26 -4.61 -4.93 -18.56
N GLU A 27 -3.81 -4.00 -19.10
CA GLU A 27 -2.40 -4.23 -19.45
C GLU A 27 -1.45 -4.22 -18.25
N ALA A 28 -1.88 -3.67 -17.10
CA ALA A 28 -1.13 -3.70 -15.86
C ALA A 28 -1.30 -5.06 -15.17
N HIS A 29 -0.20 -5.69 -14.76
CA HIS A 29 -0.24 -6.98 -14.07
C HIS A 29 -0.30 -6.88 -12.55
N ARG A 30 -0.02 -5.71 -11.98
CA ARG A 30 -0.02 -5.44 -10.54
C ARG A 30 -0.58 -4.06 -10.22
N VAL A 31 -0.79 -3.79 -8.93
CA VAL A 31 -1.14 -2.47 -8.40
C VAL A 31 -0.16 -2.10 -7.30
N ILE A 32 0.23 -0.82 -7.25
CA ILE A 32 1.09 -0.26 -6.22
C ILE A 32 0.29 0.77 -5.42
N GLY A 33 0.48 0.76 -4.10
CA GLY A 33 -0.21 1.66 -3.20
C GLY A 33 0.55 1.90 -1.91
N THR A 34 0.01 2.80 -1.10
CA THR A 34 0.57 3.19 0.20
C THR A 34 -0.35 2.67 1.31
N LEU A 35 0.26 1.98 2.28
CA LEU A 35 -0.42 1.53 3.50
C LEU A 35 -0.37 2.63 4.55
N LEU A 36 -1.49 2.85 5.23
CA LEU A 36 -1.66 3.84 6.28
C LEU A 36 -2.02 3.14 7.60
N GLY A 37 -1.46 3.65 8.69
CA GLY A 37 -1.62 3.02 9.98
C GLY A 37 -0.73 3.62 11.05
N THR A 38 -0.67 2.95 12.18
CA THR A 38 0.15 3.35 13.32
C THR A 38 1.20 2.29 13.64
N VAL A 39 2.37 2.74 14.09
CA VAL A 39 3.47 1.86 14.50
C VAL A 39 3.57 1.90 16.01
N GLY A 40 3.12 0.84 16.67
CA GLY A 40 3.31 0.63 18.10
C GLY A 40 4.68 0.05 18.39
N VAL A 41 5.73 0.87 18.24
CA VAL A 41 7.15 0.44 18.34
C VAL A 41 7.43 -0.26 19.68
N GLU A 42 6.85 0.23 20.78
CA GLU A 42 7.05 -0.35 22.11
C GLU A 42 6.45 -1.76 22.28
N LYS A 43 5.42 -2.08 21.50
CA LYS A 43 4.70 -3.38 21.57
C LYS A 43 5.08 -4.31 20.42
N GLY A 44 6.02 -3.92 19.56
CA GLY A 44 6.38 -4.68 18.37
C GLY A 44 5.19 -4.97 17.45
N THR A 45 4.20 -4.07 17.38
CA THR A 45 2.99 -4.27 16.57
C THR A 45 2.77 -3.09 15.64
N ILE A 46 2.41 -3.37 14.38
CA ILE A 46 2.02 -2.39 13.37
C ILE A 46 0.53 -2.60 13.10
N GLU A 47 -0.28 -1.55 13.19
CA GLU A 47 -1.71 -1.61 12.86
C GLU A 47 -1.95 -0.86 11.56
N ILE A 48 -2.30 -1.60 10.52
CA ILE A 48 -2.58 -1.08 9.18
C ILE A 48 -4.10 -0.96 9.07
N THR A 49 -4.59 0.28 9.08
CA THR A 49 -6.01 0.60 9.17
C THR A 49 -6.61 1.04 7.85
N ASN A 50 -5.79 1.55 6.92
CA ASN A 50 -6.24 2.03 5.62
C ASN A 50 -5.14 1.89 4.55
N CYS A 51 -5.49 2.09 3.29
CA CYS A 51 -4.54 2.19 2.18
C CYS A 51 -5.15 2.94 1.00
N PHE A 52 -4.31 3.44 0.10
CA PHE A 52 -4.74 4.00 -1.17
C PHE A 52 -3.78 3.59 -2.29
N CYS A 53 -4.29 3.55 -3.52
CA CYS A 53 -3.47 3.21 -4.68
C CYS A 53 -2.79 4.44 -5.24
N VAL A 54 -1.56 4.26 -5.68
CA VAL A 54 -0.76 5.31 -6.28
C VAL A 54 -0.68 5.04 -7.77
N PRO A 55 -0.99 6.03 -8.63
CA PRO A 55 -0.74 5.93 -10.05
C PRO A 55 0.72 5.54 -10.28
N HIS A 56 0.92 4.44 -10.99
CA HIS A 56 2.24 3.95 -11.35
C HIS A 56 2.24 3.54 -12.81
N ASN A 57 3.35 3.79 -13.49
CA ASN A 57 3.58 3.28 -14.82
C ASN A 57 4.77 2.32 -14.75
N GLU A 58 4.53 1.08 -15.16
CA GLU A 58 5.59 0.07 -15.29
C GLU A 58 6.12 0.05 -16.72
N SER A 59 7.41 0.29 -16.87
CA SER A 59 8.17 -0.18 -18.02
C SER A 59 8.89 -1.49 -17.64
N LYS A 60 9.48 -2.19 -18.61
CA LYS A 60 10.23 -3.44 -18.35
C LYS A 60 11.43 -3.25 -17.42
N GLU A 61 11.90 -2.03 -17.23
CA GLU A 61 13.15 -1.72 -16.54
C GLU A 61 12.95 -0.76 -15.34
N GLU A 62 11.86 0.01 -15.33
CA GLU A 62 11.64 1.06 -14.34
C GLU A 62 10.19 1.11 -13.85
N VAL A 63 10.05 1.51 -12.59
CA VAL A 63 8.76 1.77 -11.95
C VAL A 63 8.72 3.25 -11.60
N ALA A 64 7.96 4.02 -12.36
CA ALA A 64 7.69 5.41 -12.03
C ALA A 64 6.51 5.47 -11.06
N VAL A 65 6.72 6.03 -9.87
CA VAL A 65 5.71 6.20 -8.83
C VAL A 65 5.55 7.69 -8.55
N GLU A 66 4.32 8.19 -8.63
CA GLU A 66 4.03 9.60 -8.37
C GLU A 66 3.88 9.86 -6.86
N LEU A 67 5.00 10.13 -6.18
CA LEU A 67 5.03 10.34 -4.73
C LEU A 67 4.30 11.61 -4.27
N ASP A 68 4.14 12.61 -5.13
CA ASP A 68 3.38 13.82 -4.81
C ASP A 68 1.88 13.54 -4.61
N PHE A 69 1.34 12.52 -5.28
CA PHE A 69 -0.03 12.06 -5.04
C PHE A 69 -0.23 11.62 -3.59
N ALA A 70 0.77 10.96 -3.00
CA ALA A 70 0.69 10.48 -1.62
C ALA A 70 0.62 11.61 -0.59
N LYS A 71 1.12 12.81 -0.89
CA LYS A 71 1.08 13.96 0.03
C LYS A 71 -0.32 14.50 0.30
N GLY A 72 -1.29 14.24 -0.59
CA GLY A 72 -2.68 14.67 -0.43
C GLY A 72 -3.53 13.75 0.46
N TYR A 73 -3.01 12.58 0.85
CA TYR A 73 -3.72 11.55 1.63
C TYR A 73 -3.19 11.39 3.05
N VAL A 74 -2.23 12.22 3.46
CA VAL A 74 -1.64 12.27 4.82
C VAL A 74 -2.16 13.47 5.57
#